data_AF-A0A821YW40-F1
#
_entry.id   AF-A0A821YW40-F1
#
_cell.length_a   1.000
_cell.length_b   1.000
_cell.length_c   1.000
_cell.angle_alpha   90.00
_cell.angle_beta   90.00
_cell.angle_gamma   90.00
#
_symmetry.space_group_name_H-M   'P 1'
#
loop_
_entity.id
_entity.type
_entity.pdbx_description
1 polymer ?
#
loop_
_entity_poly.entity_id
_entity_poly.type
_entity_poly.pdbx_seq_one_letter_code
_entity_poly.pdbx_strand_id
1 'polypeptide(L)'
;MSDHAERIRLLTLCPPTWGRRDISKQFSVTEWVGRMAIELCESIGVLAIYENNQDRGKISPLTIQTVLAYYEDDVISRCSSNTKDTINVKQNNGEKKPLCCRYMVMSLQEAFELFK
;
A
#
# COMPACT_ATOMS: atom_id res chain seq x y z
N MET A 1 20.54 9.53 -10.98
CA MET A 1 19.83 9.58 -9.67
C MET A 1 19.99 8.21 -9.06
N SER A 2 20.55 8.09 -7.84
CA SER A 2 20.77 6.78 -7.21
C SER A 2 19.46 6.10 -6.89
N ASP A 3 19.42 4.79 -7.08
CA ASP A 3 18.28 3.95 -6.77
C ASP A 3 17.95 4.04 -5.26
N HIS A 4 16.67 3.94 -4.91
CA HIS A 4 16.23 4.13 -3.53
C HIS A 4 16.83 3.08 -2.59
N ALA A 5 16.92 1.84 -3.03
CA ALA A 5 17.52 0.75 -2.28
C ALA A 5 19.02 0.97 -2.08
N GLU A 6 19.71 1.44 -3.12
CA GLU A 6 21.14 1.77 -3.05
C GLU A 6 21.43 2.89 -2.05
N ARG A 7 20.57 3.91 -1.98
CA ARG A 7 20.69 4.98 -0.96
C ARG A 7 20.59 4.43 0.46
N ILE A 8 19.60 3.58 0.75
CA ILE A 8 19.45 2.98 2.09
C ILE A 8 20.66 2.11 2.42
N ARG A 9 21.12 1.30 1.44
CA ARG A 9 22.31 0.45 1.58
C ARG A 9 23.55 1.28 1.93
N LEU A 10 23.81 2.38 1.21
CA LEU A 10 24.99 3.22 1.49
C LEU A 10 24.93 3.87 2.87
N LEU A 11 23.74 4.26 3.33
CA LEU A 11 23.55 4.88 4.64
C LEU A 11 23.80 3.93 5.82
N THR A 12 23.86 2.61 5.60
CA THR A 12 24.30 1.66 6.63
C THR A 12 25.76 1.85 7.07
N LEU A 13 26.57 2.58 6.28
CA LEU A 13 27.95 2.93 6.61
C LEU A 13 28.07 4.08 7.61
N CYS A 14 26.96 4.72 7.99
CA CYS A 14 26.99 5.81 8.96
C CYS A 14 27.51 5.33 10.32
N PRO A 15 28.16 6.21 11.10
CA PRO A 15 28.59 5.87 12.45
C PRO A 15 27.43 5.34 13.30
N PRO A 16 27.64 4.30 14.14
CA PRO A 16 26.56 3.73 14.96
C PRO A 16 26.04 4.69 16.04
N THR A 17 26.79 5.76 16.33
CA THR A 17 26.38 6.83 17.25
C THR A 17 25.38 7.80 16.63
N TRP A 18 25.19 7.77 15.30
CA TRP A 18 24.30 8.68 14.60
C TRP A 18 22.87 8.19 14.63
N GLY A 19 21.94 9.05 15.06
CA GLY A 19 20.52 8.79 14.97
C GLY A 19 19.97 9.13 13.58
N ARG A 20 18.71 8.72 13.33
CA ARG A 20 17.99 9.05 12.08
C ARG A 20 17.97 10.53 11.72
N ARG A 21 18.00 11.42 12.72
CA ARG A 21 18.03 12.89 12.54
C ARG A 21 19.39 13.38 12.05
N ASP A 22 20.47 12.83 12.57
CA ASP A 22 21.83 13.19 12.18
C ASP A 22 22.07 12.76 10.73
N ILE A 23 21.65 11.53 10.39
CA ILE A 23 21.68 11.01 9.02
C ILE A 23 20.84 11.87 8.08
N SER A 24 19.62 12.23 8.48
CA SER A 24 18.71 13.07 7.69
C SER A 24 19.32 14.44 7.37
N LYS A 25 19.89 15.11 8.38
CA LYS A 25 20.53 16.41 8.22
C LYS A 25 21.82 16.33 7.40
N GLN A 26 22.66 15.33 7.65
CA GLN A 26 23.95 15.21 6.97
C GLN A 26 23.81 14.88 5.49
N PHE A 27 22.87 13.99 5.13
CA PHE A 27 22.72 13.49 3.77
C PHE A 27 21.50 14.05 3.03
N SER A 28 20.81 15.05 3.61
CA SER A 28 19.59 15.66 3.05
C SER A 28 18.56 14.61 2.62
N VAL A 29 18.34 13.60 3.47
CA VAL A 29 17.35 12.53 3.29
C VAL A 29 16.22 12.68 4.28
N THR A 30 15.06 12.05 4.04
CA THR A 30 14.00 12.04 5.05
C THR A 30 14.43 11.20 6.25
N GLU A 31 13.94 11.55 7.45
CA GLU A 31 14.21 10.74 8.65
C GLU A 31 13.76 9.28 8.50
N TRP A 32 12.75 9.03 7.66
CA TRP A 32 12.31 7.68 7.33
C TRP A 32 13.42 6.87 6.65
N VAL A 33 14.12 7.44 5.67
CA VAL A 33 15.27 6.77 5.01
C VAL A 33 16.40 6.51 6.00
N GLY A 34 16.70 7.48 6.86
CA GLY A 34 17.71 7.30 7.91
C GLY A 34 17.35 6.17 8.89
N ARG A 35 16.08 6.09 9.29
CA ARG A 35 15.57 4.98 10.11
C ARG A 35 15.70 3.63 9.41
N MET A 36 15.31 3.53 8.13
CA MET A 36 15.44 2.28 7.37
C MET A 36 16.88 1.80 7.27
N ALA A 37 17.85 2.71 7.11
CA ALA A 37 19.27 2.35 7.07
C ALA A 37 19.78 1.83 8.42
N ILE A 38 19.36 2.44 9.54
CA ILE A 38 19.70 1.95 10.89
C ILE A 38 19.09 0.56 11.12
N GLU A 39 17.78 0.40 10.87
CA GLU A 39 17.09 -0.89 11.03
C GLU A 39 17.72 -1.99 10.15
N LEU A 40 18.11 -1.65 8.92
CA LEU A 40 18.80 -2.57 8.01
C LEU A 40 20.19 -2.97 8.52
N CYS A 41 20.95 -2.01 9.06
CA CYS A 41 22.27 -2.26 9.64
C CYS A 41 22.18 -3.12 10.91
N GLU A 42 21.19 -2.87 11.77
CA GLU A 42 20.97 -3.63 13.00
C GLU A 42 20.48 -5.06 12.74
N SER A 43 19.65 -5.25 11.71
CA SER A 43 19.05 -6.55 11.39
C SER A 43 19.95 -7.45 10.53
N ILE A 44 20.57 -6.91 9.48
CA ILE A 44 21.33 -7.69 8.50
C ILE A 44 22.82 -7.32 8.53
N GLY A 45 23.13 -6.03 8.72
CA GLY A 45 24.50 -5.54 8.78
C GLY A 45 24.81 -4.44 7.77
N VAL A 46 26.07 -4.03 7.79
CA VAL A 46 26.61 -2.98 6.91
C VAL A 46 26.59 -3.45 5.46
N LEU A 47 26.21 -2.55 4.55
CA LEU A 47 26.05 -2.77 3.11
C LEU A 47 25.07 -3.89 2.75
N ALA A 48 24.14 -4.24 3.65
CA ALA A 48 23.06 -5.16 3.36
C ALA A 48 22.18 -4.65 2.20
N ILE A 49 21.64 -5.59 1.43
CA ILE A 49 20.75 -5.28 0.32
C ILE A 49 19.39 -4.89 0.90
N TYR A 50 18.96 -3.66 0.62
CA TYR A 50 17.60 -3.24 0.96
C TYR A 50 16.63 -3.84 -0.06
N GLU A 51 16.00 -4.95 0.32
CA GLU A 51 14.88 -5.50 -0.44
C GLU A 51 13.63 -4.70 -0.10
N ASN A 52 13.18 -3.88 -1.04
CA ASN A 52 11.89 -3.21 -0.91
C ASN A 52 10.78 -4.27 -0.96
N ASN A 53 10.42 -4.78 0.21
CA ASN A 53 9.37 -5.75 0.45
C ASN A 53 7.95 -5.22 0.11
N GLN A 54 7.82 -4.12 -0.61
CA GLN A 54 6.54 -3.64 -1.15
C GLN A 54 5.87 -4.65 -2.10
N ASP A 55 6.60 -5.65 -2.60
CA ASP A 55 6.05 -6.78 -3.34
C ASP A 55 5.63 -7.97 -2.45
N ARG A 56 5.54 -7.81 -1.12
CA ARG A 56 4.95 -8.82 -0.21
C ARG A 56 3.47 -9.02 -0.53
N GLY A 57 3.23 -9.91 -1.49
CA GLY A 57 1.92 -10.41 -1.88
C GLY A 57 1.17 -9.43 -2.76
N LYS A 58 1.51 -9.36 -4.05
CA LYS A 58 0.53 -8.91 -5.04
C LYS A 58 -0.73 -9.76 -4.86
N ILE A 59 -1.84 -9.11 -4.53
CA ILE A 59 -3.13 -9.78 -4.42
C ILE A 59 -3.38 -10.51 -5.75
N SER A 60 -3.72 -11.80 -5.68
CA SER A 60 -3.92 -12.57 -6.90
C SER A 60 -5.05 -11.94 -7.74
N PRO A 61 -4.96 -11.93 -9.08
CA PRO A 61 -6.03 -11.41 -9.92
C PRO A 61 -7.39 -12.06 -9.62
N LEU A 62 -7.37 -13.35 -9.28
CA LEU A 62 -8.55 -14.10 -8.86
C LEU A 62 -9.16 -13.51 -7.58
N THR A 63 -8.34 -13.25 -6.56
CA THR A 63 -8.81 -12.64 -5.31
C THR A 63 -9.41 -11.25 -5.56
N ILE A 64 -8.79 -10.44 -6.42
CA ILE A 64 -9.34 -9.13 -6.81
C ILE A 64 -10.71 -9.31 -7.46
N GLN A 65 -10.83 -10.24 -8.41
CA GLN A 65 -12.08 -10.52 -9.11
C GLN A 65 -13.17 -11.01 -8.15
N THR A 66 -12.85 -11.91 -7.23
CA THR A 66 -13.81 -12.40 -6.22
C THR A 66 -14.29 -11.28 -5.32
N VAL A 67 -13.39 -10.41 -4.85
CA VAL A 67 -13.76 -9.26 -4.00
C VAL A 67 -14.65 -8.28 -4.77
N LEU A 68 -14.32 -7.99 -6.03
CA LEU A 68 -15.15 -7.13 -6.87
C LEU A 68 -16.54 -7.73 -7.09
N ALA A 69 -16.61 -9.01 -7.47
CA ALA A 69 -17.89 -9.71 -7.67
C ALA A 69 -18.77 -9.67 -6.42
N TYR A 70 -18.17 -9.88 -5.24
CA TYR A 70 -18.87 -9.77 -3.96
C TYR A 70 -19.45 -8.37 -3.72
N TYR A 71 -18.67 -7.31 -3.94
CA TYR A 71 -19.14 -5.94 -3.69
C TYR A 71 -20.03 -5.38 -4.81
N GLU A 72 -20.01 -5.95 -6.01
CA GLU A 72 -20.85 -5.52 -7.14
C GLU A 72 -22.16 -6.31 -7.27
N ASP A 73 -22.35 -7.36 -6.47
CA ASP A 73 -23.61 -8.12 -6.42
C ASP A 73 -24.75 -7.28 -5.81
N ASP A 74 -25.84 -7.09 -6.56
CA ASP A 74 -27.03 -6.33 -6.15
C ASP A 74 -27.88 -7.03 -5.07
N VAL A 75 -27.61 -8.31 -4.80
CA VAL A 75 -28.19 -9.08 -3.68
C VAL A 75 -27.44 -8.77 -2.38
N ILE A 76 -26.12 -8.60 -2.43
CA ILE A 76 -25.25 -8.41 -1.26
C ILE A 76 -25.08 -6.93 -0.90
N SER A 77 -24.99 -6.08 -1.91
CA SER A 77 -24.83 -4.64 -1.76
C SER A 77 -25.74 -3.92 -2.74
N ARG A 78 -26.05 -2.65 -2.50
CA ARG A 78 -26.84 -1.83 -3.43
C ARG A 78 -26.26 -0.45 -3.60
N CYS A 79 -26.35 0.07 -4.82
CA CYS A 79 -26.03 1.47 -5.11
C CYS A 79 -26.93 2.41 -4.30
N SER A 80 -26.32 3.46 -3.76
CA SER A 80 -27.06 4.59 -3.22
C SER A 80 -27.97 5.21 -4.29
N SER A 81 -29.20 5.54 -3.92
CA SER A 81 -30.06 6.35 -4.78
C SER A 81 -29.71 7.83 -4.74
N ASN A 82 -28.80 8.24 -3.85
CA ASN A 82 -28.43 9.64 -3.67
C ASN A 82 -27.29 10.03 -4.61
N THR A 83 -27.53 11.05 -5.44
CA THR A 83 -26.52 11.58 -6.38
C THR A 83 -25.27 12.11 -5.68
N LYS A 84 -25.37 12.56 -4.42
CA LYS A 84 -24.20 13.00 -3.63
C LYS A 84 -23.25 11.87 -3.28
N ASP A 85 -23.72 10.63 -3.30
CA ASP A 85 -22.93 9.43 -3.00
C ASP A 85 -22.30 8.86 -4.29
N THR A 86 -21.94 9.75 -5.22
CA THR A 86 -21.25 9.38 -6.47
C THR A 86 -19.84 9.96 -6.46
N ILE A 87 -18.85 9.09 -6.63
CA ILE A 87 -17.43 9.45 -6.69
C ILE A 87 -16.90 9.31 -8.11
N ASN A 88 -16.04 10.24 -8.53
CA ASN A 88 -15.37 10.15 -9.82
C ASN A 88 -14.05 9.41 -9.67
N VAL A 89 -13.96 8.21 -10.21
CA VAL A 89 -12.74 7.40 -10.17
C VAL A 89 -11.99 7.55 -11.48
N LYS A 90 -10.71 7.92 -11.38
CA LYS A 90 -9.81 8.01 -12.54
C LYS A 90 -9.43 6.59 -12.99
N GLN A 91 -9.71 6.30 -14.24
CA GLN A 91 -9.39 5.04 -14.90
C GLN A 91 -7.95 5.06 -15.42
N ASN A 92 -7.42 3.88 -15.76
CA ASN A 92 -6.04 3.74 -16.27
C ASN A 92 -5.82 4.49 -17.60
N ASN A 93 -6.87 4.70 -18.39
CA ASN A 93 -6.84 5.49 -19.63
C ASN A 93 -6.88 7.01 -19.39
N GLY A 94 -6.95 7.47 -18.13
CA GLY A 94 -7.01 8.88 -17.76
C GLY A 94 -8.41 9.48 -17.69
N GLU A 95 -9.43 8.76 -18.13
CA GLU A 95 -10.84 9.19 -18.05
C GLU A 95 -11.37 9.11 -16.62
N LYS A 96 -12.38 9.92 -16.31
CA LYS A 96 -13.10 9.87 -15.04
C LYS A 96 -14.42 9.15 -15.24
N LYS A 97 -14.64 8.04 -14.53
CA LYS A 97 -15.91 7.33 -14.51
C LYS A 97 -16.63 7.61 -13.19
N PRO A 98 -17.87 8.10 -13.22
CA PRO A 98 -18.68 8.21 -12.01
C PRO A 98 -19.07 6.82 -11.53
N LEU A 99 -18.81 6.53 -10.26
CA LEU A 99 -19.21 5.31 -9.57
C LEU A 99 -20.04 5.67 -8.35
N CYS A 100 -21.17 4.99 -8.19
CA CYS A 100 -22.03 5.16 -7.02
C CYS A 100 -21.45 4.37 -5.83
N CYS A 101 -21.47 4.96 -4.64
CA CYS A 101 -21.19 4.23 -3.41
C CYS A 101 -22.22 3.11 -3.23
N ARG A 102 -21.73 1.91 -2.89
CA ARG A 102 -22.56 0.74 -2.62
C ARG A 102 -22.59 0.47 -1.12
N TYR A 103 -23.78 0.20 -0.60
CA TYR A 103 -24.00 -0.16 0.80
C TYR A 103 -24.31 -1.64 0.92
N MET A 104 -23.71 -2.29 1.90
CA MET A 104 -24.01 -3.70 2.22
C MET A 104 -25.44 -3.80 2.72
N VAL A 105 -26.24 -4.70 2.14
CA VAL A 105 -27.63 -4.94 2.57
C VAL A 105 -27.73 -6.11 3.55
N MET A 106 -26.64 -6.85 3.75
CA MET A 106 -26.55 -7.97 4.67
C MET A 106 -25.21 -7.99 5.40
N SER A 107 -25.13 -8.76 6.48
CA SER A 107 -23.91 -9.01 7.23
C SER A 107 -22.94 -9.91 6.46
N LEU A 108 -21.66 -9.89 6.86
CA LEU A 108 -20.64 -10.79 6.30
C LEU A 108 -20.98 -12.27 6.52
N GLN A 109 -21.65 -12.60 7.63
CA GLN A 109 -22.04 -13.97 7.93
C GLN A 109 -23.13 -14.46 6.96
N GLU A 110 -24.18 -13.66 6.75
CA GLU A 110 -25.24 -13.99 5.78
C GLU A 110 -24.68 -14.11 4.37
N ALA A 111 -23.79 -13.21 3.98
CA ALA A 111 -23.16 -13.28 2.67
C ALA A 111 -22.26 -14.52 2.53
N PHE A 112 -21.54 -14.93 3.58
CA PHE A 112 -20.75 -16.15 3.56
C PHE A 112 -21.61 -17.41 3.37
N GLU A 113 -22.80 -17.45 3.97
CA GLU A 113 -23.74 -18.56 3.81
C GLU A 113 -24.26 -18.70 2.37
N LEU A 114 -24.41 -17.60 1.63
CA LEU A 114 -24.84 -17.59 0.24
C LEU A 114 -23.77 -18.05 -0.76
N PHE A 115 -22.48 -17.93 -0.40
CA PHE A 115 -21.34 -18.20 -1.28
C PHE A 115 -20.68 -19.57 -1.05
N LYS A 116 -21.35 -20.47 -0.32
CA LYS A 116 -20.87 -21.84 -0.07
C LYS A 116 -20.81 -22.71 -1.33
#